data_AF-A0A9E5JWL9-F1
#
_entry.id   AF-A0A9E5JWL9-F1
#
_cell.length_a   1.000
_cell.length_b   1.000
_cell.length_c   1.000
_cell.angle_alpha   90.00
_cell.angle_beta   90.00
_cell.angle_gamma   90.00
#
_symmetry.space_group_name_H-M   'P 1'
#
loop_
_entity.id
_entity.type
_entity.pdbx_description
1 polymer ?
#
loop_
_entity_poly.entity_id
_entity_poly.type
_entity_poly.pdbx_seq_one_letter_code
_entity_poly.pdbx_strand_id
1 'polypeptide(L)'
;MKAFELMAQYNQMMNENIYSTAEKLSTTELTEDRGAFFGSVLGTLNHILVGDIIWLKRFSVHPRDFASLVYMKGREQPESLAELIYADLSALHSERKIIDEIIVNFSKEVTLADADLSLNYCNTKGEEFSKNFGHLLQHMFNHQTHHRGQVSTLLNQLGYDIGATDLLMCIPSDPRI
;
A
#
# COMPACT_ATOMS: atom_id res chain seq x y z
N MET A 1 -10.61 2.56 -13.29
CA MET A 1 -11.93 2.01 -12.85
C MET A 1 -12.34 2.76 -11.59
N LYS A 2 -13.51 3.43 -11.57
CA LYS A 2 -13.88 4.39 -10.50
C LYS A 2 -13.69 3.88 -9.07
N ALA A 3 -14.00 2.60 -8.80
CA ALA A 3 -13.82 2.02 -7.46
C ALA A 3 -12.34 1.93 -7.04
N PHE A 4 -11.44 1.50 -7.94
CA PHE A 4 -10.00 1.42 -7.64
C PHE A 4 -9.35 2.80 -7.58
N GLU A 5 -9.82 3.77 -8.35
CA GLU A 5 -9.38 5.16 -8.26
C GLU A 5 -9.72 5.77 -6.90
N LEU A 6 -10.96 5.53 -6.41
CA LEU A 6 -11.38 5.95 -5.07
C LEU A 6 -10.53 5.28 -3.98
N MET A 7 -10.27 3.96 -4.08
CA MET A 7 -9.42 3.24 -3.13
C MET A 7 -7.98 3.74 -3.16
N ALA A 8 -7.44 4.11 -4.33
CA ALA A 8 -6.10 4.67 -4.44
C ALA A 8 -5.97 6.05 -3.77
N GLN A 9 -6.96 6.93 -3.96
CA GLN A 9 -7.02 8.24 -3.31
C GLN A 9 -7.15 8.10 -1.79
N TYR A 10 -8.05 7.23 -1.33
CA TYR A 10 -8.18 6.89 0.07
C TYR A 10 -6.88 6.34 0.64
N ASN A 11 -6.20 5.48 -0.11
CA ASN A 11 -4.95 4.91 0.34
C ASN A 11 -3.89 6.00 0.55
N GLN A 12 -3.70 6.88 -0.43
CA GLN A 12 -2.76 8.00 -0.34
C GLN A 12 -3.07 8.92 0.86
N MET A 13 -4.34 9.31 1.05
CA MET A 13 -4.75 10.13 2.19
C MET A 13 -4.42 9.47 3.53
N MET A 14 -4.80 8.20 3.70
CA MET A 14 -4.54 7.45 4.94
C MET A 14 -3.05 7.25 5.20
N ASN A 15 -2.26 7.03 4.15
CA ASN A 15 -0.80 6.93 4.28
C ASN A 15 -0.23 8.27 4.75
N GLU A 16 -0.58 9.40 4.13
CA GLU A 16 -0.09 10.72 4.57
C GLU A 16 -0.43 10.99 6.04
N ASN A 17 -1.67 10.71 6.47
CA ASN A 17 -2.10 10.89 7.86
C ASN A 17 -1.27 10.03 8.83
N ILE A 18 -1.10 8.74 8.51
CA ILE A 18 -0.34 7.80 9.36
C ILE A 18 1.13 8.22 9.44
N TYR A 19 1.77 8.51 8.31
CA TYR A 19 3.18 8.85 8.27
C TYR A 19 3.46 10.21 8.94
N SER A 20 2.64 11.23 8.68
CA SER A 20 2.72 12.53 9.35
C SER A 20 2.54 12.43 10.87
N THR A 21 1.74 11.48 11.35
CA THR A 21 1.61 11.21 12.78
C THR A 21 2.79 10.40 13.32
N ALA A 22 3.29 9.41 12.56
CA ALA A 22 4.46 8.62 12.93
C ALA A 22 5.73 9.49 13.05
N GLU A 23 5.86 10.57 12.27
CA GLU A 23 6.97 11.53 12.36
C GLU A 23 7.08 12.24 13.72
N LYS A 24 6.03 12.19 14.54
CA LYS A 24 6.00 12.79 15.89
C LYS A 24 6.53 11.84 16.97
N LEU A 25 6.74 10.56 16.65
CA LEU A 25 7.27 9.56 17.57
C LEU A 25 8.79 9.70 17.68
N SER A 26 9.33 9.38 18.85
CA SER A 26 10.76 9.14 18.99
C SER A 26 11.19 7.87 18.23
N THR A 27 12.49 7.77 17.93
CA THR A 27 13.07 6.56 17.33
C THR A 27 12.78 5.31 18.17
N THR A 28 12.78 5.44 19.50
CA THR A 28 12.43 4.34 20.41
C THR A 28 10.99 3.89 20.19
N GLU A 29 10.03 4.81 20.20
CA GLU A 29 8.60 4.47 20.00
C GLU A 29 8.32 3.87 18.63
N LEU A 30 9.03 4.33 17.58
CA LEU A 30 8.92 3.78 16.23
C LEU A 30 9.36 2.32 16.14
N THR A 31 10.40 1.96 16.89
CA THR A 31 11.07 0.66 16.77
C THR A 31 10.72 -0.34 17.86
N GLU A 32 10.12 0.13 18.96
CA GLU A 32 9.66 -0.71 20.07
C GLU A 32 8.66 -1.77 19.61
N ASP A 33 8.88 -3.01 20.02
CA ASP A 33 7.94 -4.10 19.80
C ASP A 33 6.67 -3.87 20.65
N ARG A 34 5.54 -3.77 19.96
CA ARG A 34 4.21 -3.54 20.54
C ARG A 34 3.26 -4.69 20.23
N GLY A 35 3.79 -5.87 19.86
CA GLY A 35 3.01 -7.07 19.60
C GLY A 35 2.21 -7.04 18.30
N ALA A 36 2.56 -6.14 17.36
CA ALA A 36 2.04 -6.21 16.00
C ALA A 36 2.66 -7.39 15.23
N PHE A 37 2.06 -7.79 14.11
CA PHE A 37 2.58 -8.90 13.29
C PHE A 37 4.02 -8.67 12.82
N PHE A 38 4.41 -7.41 12.67
CA PHE A 38 5.76 -6.98 12.29
C PHE A 38 6.46 -6.24 13.45
N GLY A 39 6.08 -6.57 14.69
CA GLY A 39 6.66 -6.05 15.94
C GLY A 39 6.24 -4.62 16.25
N SER A 40 6.72 -3.67 15.46
CA SER A 40 6.67 -2.24 15.76
C SER A 40 5.89 -1.42 14.73
N VAL A 41 5.74 -0.11 15.00
CA VAL A 41 5.18 0.85 14.04
C VAL A 41 6.02 0.87 12.76
N LEU A 42 7.35 1.03 12.89
CA LEU A 42 8.26 1.06 11.74
C LEU A 42 8.28 -0.26 10.97
N GLY A 43 8.24 -1.39 11.67
CA GLY A 43 8.17 -2.72 11.03
C GLY A 43 6.90 -2.90 10.22
N THR A 44 5.76 -2.48 10.77
CA THR A 44 4.47 -2.59 10.07
C THR A 44 4.38 -1.64 8.86
N LEU A 45 4.93 -0.42 8.96
CA LEU A 45 5.01 0.51 7.82
C LEU A 45 5.92 -0.02 6.70
N ASN A 46 7.08 -0.59 7.05
CA ASN A 46 7.94 -1.26 6.08
C ASN A 46 7.21 -2.43 5.41
N HIS A 47 6.48 -3.25 6.17
CA HIS A 47 5.72 -4.36 5.63
C HIS A 47 4.66 -3.90 4.60
N ILE A 48 3.94 -2.82 4.88
CA ILE A 48 2.97 -2.26 3.93
C ILE A 48 3.67 -1.88 2.63
N LEU A 49 4.82 -1.18 2.72
CA LEU A 49 5.60 -0.84 1.53
C LEU A 49 6.06 -2.09 0.80
N VAL A 50 6.71 -3.04 1.47
CA VAL A 50 7.15 -4.35 0.94
C VAL A 50 6.01 -5.04 0.17
N GLY A 51 4.83 -5.14 0.77
CA GLY A 51 3.66 -5.74 0.16
C GLY A 51 3.26 -5.07 -1.15
N ASP A 52 3.26 -3.73 -1.17
CA ASP A 52 2.99 -2.95 -2.38
C ASP A 52 4.07 -3.18 -3.44
N ILE A 53 5.35 -3.24 -3.08
CA ILE A 53 6.43 -3.55 -4.03
C ILE A 53 6.16 -4.87 -4.73
N ILE A 54 5.91 -5.91 -3.94
CA ILE A 54 5.71 -7.28 -4.42
C ILE A 54 4.51 -7.32 -5.37
N TRP A 55 3.38 -6.74 -4.98
CA TRP A 55 2.17 -6.76 -5.79
C TRP A 55 2.29 -5.91 -7.05
N LEU A 56 2.81 -4.69 -6.95
CA LEU A 56 2.98 -3.82 -8.12
C LEU A 56 4.00 -4.38 -9.12
N LYS A 57 5.04 -5.09 -8.65
CA LYS A 57 5.95 -5.85 -9.53
C LYS A 57 5.24 -7.00 -10.23
N ARG A 58 4.32 -7.71 -9.58
CA ARG A 58 3.49 -8.72 -10.25
C ARG A 58 2.54 -8.08 -11.25
N PHE A 59 1.95 -6.93 -10.92
CA PHE A 59 1.04 -6.24 -11.83
C PHE A 59 1.77 -5.68 -13.05
N SER A 60 3.06 -5.37 -12.95
CA SER A 60 3.86 -4.88 -14.08
C SER A 60 4.13 -5.94 -15.16
N VAL A 61 3.87 -7.23 -14.89
CA VAL A 61 3.93 -8.31 -15.90
C VAL A 61 2.61 -8.49 -16.66
N HIS A 62 1.57 -7.73 -16.33
CA HIS A 62 0.29 -7.81 -17.02
C HIS A 62 0.44 -7.45 -18.51
N PRO A 63 -0.22 -8.17 -19.46
CA PRO A 63 -0.05 -7.96 -20.90
C PRO A 63 -0.35 -6.55 -21.40
N ARG A 64 -1.18 -5.80 -20.66
CA ARG A 64 -1.51 -4.40 -20.95
C ARG A 64 -0.30 -3.46 -20.93
N ASP A 65 0.77 -3.83 -20.23
CA ASP A 65 1.98 -3.05 -20.06
C ASP A 65 1.73 -1.60 -19.59
N PHE A 66 1.27 -1.47 -18.33
CA PHE A 66 0.90 -0.19 -17.73
C PHE A 66 2.10 0.75 -17.60
N ALA A 67 1.97 1.98 -18.11
CA ALA A 67 3.06 2.94 -18.16
C ALA A 67 3.45 3.42 -16.76
N SER A 68 2.46 3.59 -15.88
CA SER A 68 2.66 3.93 -14.47
C SER A 68 3.52 2.92 -13.70
N LEU A 69 3.62 1.67 -14.17
CA LEU A 69 4.37 0.60 -13.47
C LEU A 69 5.82 0.45 -13.97
N VAL A 70 6.31 1.32 -14.86
CA VAL A 70 7.69 1.28 -15.36
C VAL A 70 8.71 1.37 -14.21
N TYR A 71 8.46 2.24 -13.22
CA TYR A 71 9.31 2.35 -12.02
C TYR A 71 9.48 1.00 -11.31
N MET A 72 8.40 0.20 -11.25
CA MET A 72 8.39 -1.07 -10.53
C MET A 72 9.19 -2.16 -11.23
N LYS A 73 9.33 -2.10 -12.56
CA LYS A 73 10.11 -3.08 -13.33
C LYS A 73 11.59 -3.03 -12.96
N GLY A 74 12.13 -1.83 -12.73
CA GLY A 74 13.54 -1.62 -12.37
C GLY A 74 13.86 -1.80 -10.88
N ARG A 75 12.85 -1.96 -10.03
CA ARG A 75 13.04 -2.07 -8.58
C ARG A 75 13.51 -3.46 -8.16
N GLU A 76 14.29 -3.57 -7.11
CA GLU A 76 14.63 -4.87 -6.52
C GLU A 76 13.41 -5.52 -5.84
N GLN A 77 13.43 -6.85 -5.78
CA GLN A 77 12.42 -7.63 -5.09
C GLN A 77 12.82 -7.70 -3.61
N PRO A 78 11.92 -7.42 -2.67
CA PRO A 78 12.21 -7.61 -1.24
C PRO A 78 12.58 -9.07 -0.94
N GLU A 79 13.57 -9.26 -0.07
CA GLU A 79 14.06 -10.57 0.38
C GLU A 79 13.06 -11.29 1.28
N SER A 80 12.27 -10.53 2.05
CA SER A 80 11.24 -11.10 2.93
C SER A 80 10.08 -10.14 3.19
N LEU A 81 8.96 -10.68 3.69
CA LEU A 81 7.81 -9.85 4.09
C LEU A 81 8.06 -8.97 5.32
N ALA A 82 9.08 -9.27 6.11
CA ALA A 82 9.46 -8.53 7.32
C ALA A 82 10.73 -7.69 7.11
N GLU A 83 11.16 -7.51 5.86
CA GLU A 83 12.34 -6.72 5.55
C GLU A 83 12.14 -5.25 5.93
N LEU A 84 13.11 -4.70 6.65
CA LEU A 84 13.20 -3.27 6.93
C LEU A 84 13.96 -2.58 5.80
N ILE A 85 13.30 -2.38 4.65
CA ILE A 85 13.88 -1.69 3.48
C ILE A 85 14.41 -0.31 3.89
N TYR A 86 13.72 0.36 4.80
CA TYR A 86 14.15 1.64 5.38
C TYR A 86 14.10 1.58 6.91
N ALA A 87 15.26 1.68 7.54
CA ALA A 87 15.39 1.84 8.99
C ALA A 87 15.05 3.26 9.47
N ASP A 88 15.10 4.25 8.57
CA ASP A 88 14.74 5.64 8.83
C ASP A 88 13.33 5.95 8.30
N LEU A 89 12.50 6.58 9.13
CA LEU A 89 11.11 6.89 8.78
C LEU A 89 11.02 7.92 7.66
N SER A 90 11.93 8.90 7.59
CA SER A 90 11.90 9.95 6.56
C SER A 90 12.17 9.36 5.17
N ALA A 91 13.15 8.46 5.07
CA ALA A 91 13.41 7.71 3.84
C ALA A 91 12.21 6.81 3.46
N LEU A 92 11.62 6.12 4.44
CA LEU A 92 10.41 5.30 4.22
C LEU A 92 9.23 6.14 3.72
N HIS A 93 9.01 7.32 4.31
CA HIS A 93 7.92 8.23 3.95
C HIS A 93 8.10 8.81 2.54
N SER A 94 9.34 9.18 2.21
CA SER A 94 9.69 9.67 0.87
C SER A 94 9.37 8.63 -0.20
N GLU A 95 9.75 7.37 0.05
CA GLU A 95 9.44 6.27 -0.86
C GLU A 95 7.94 5.96 -0.91
N ARG A 96 7.24 6.02 0.23
CA ARG A 96 5.79 5.84 0.29
C ARG A 96 5.06 6.83 -0.63
N LYS A 97 5.46 8.10 -0.64
CA LYS A 97 4.87 9.14 -1.49
C LYS A 97 4.99 8.79 -2.98
N ILE A 98 6.16 8.28 -3.39
CA ILE A 98 6.41 7.83 -4.77
C ILE A 98 5.48 6.67 -5.13
N ILE A 99 5.38 5.66 -4.26
CA ILE A 99 4.54 4.48 -4.53
C ILE A 99 3.05 4.83 -4.51
N ASP A 100 2.60 5.73 -3.64
CA ASP A 100 1.22 6.21 -3.64
C ASP A 100 0.86 6.93 -4.93
N GLU A 101 1.75 7.79 -5.44
CA GLU A 101 1.54 8.44 -6.73
C GLU A 101 1.46 7.43 -7.89
N ILE A 102 2.33 6.40 -7.87
CA ILE A 102 2.28 5.29 -8.84
C ILE A 102 0.95 4.56 -8.75
N ILE A 103 0.47 4.21 -7.55
CA ILE A 103 -0.82 3.51 -7.35
C ILE A 103 -1.98 4.37 -7.86
N VAL A 104 -1.97 5.68 -7.57
CA VAL A 104 -3.00 6.62 -8.05
C VAL A 104 -3.01 6.67 -9.58
N ASN A 105 -1.85 6.85 -10.22
CA ASN A 105 -1.78 6.91 -11.69
C ASN A 105 -2.14 5.57 -12.33
N PHE A 106 -1.64 4.48 -11.78
CA PHE A 106 -1.97 3.12 -12.20
C PHE A 106 -3.49 2.84 -12.14
N SER A 107 -4.16 3.24 -11.06
CA SER A 107 -5.60 3.02 -10.90
C SER A 107 -6.45 3.69 -12.00
N LYS A 108 -5.97 4.81 -12.55
CA LYS A 108 -6.58 5.53 -13.67
C LYS A 108 -6.36 4.83 -15.01
N GLU A 109 -5.26 4.10 -15.17
CA GLU A 109 -4.97 3.33 -16.39
C GLU A 109 -5.80 2.04 -16.48
N VAL A 110 -6.15 1.41 -15.36
CA VAL A 110 -6.87 0.12 -15.33
C VAL A 110 -8.32 0.27 -15.82
N THR A 111 -8.65 -0.46 -16.89
CA THR A 111 -10.01 -0.59 -17.42
C THR A 111 -10.74 -1.82 -16.86
N LEU A 112 -12.04 -1.93 -17.12
CA LEU A 112 -12.82 -3.14 -16.79
C LEU A 112 -12.30 -4.36 -17.56
N ALA A 113 -11.98 -4.19 -18.85
CA ALA A 113 -11.46 -5.27 -19.68
C ALA A 113 -10.12 -5.79 -19.15
N ASP A 114 -9.24 -4.91 -18.66
CA ASP A 114 -7.99 -5.34 -18.03
C ASP A 114 -8.26 -6.13 -16.74
N ALA A 115 -9.18 -5.66 -15.90
CA ALA A 115 -9.50 -6.29 -14.61
C ALA A 115 -10.11 -7.70 -14.74
N ASP A 116 -10.79 -7.99 -15.84
CA ASP A 116 -11.39 -9.30 -16.11
C ASP A 116 -10.36 -10.36 -16.55
N LEU A 117 -9.15 -9.94 -16.95
CA LEU A 117 -8.09 -10.86 -17.35
C LEU A 117 -7.51 -11.62 -16.15
N SER A 118 -6.86 -12.75 -16.45
CA SER A 118 -6.04 -13.47 -15.48
C SER A 118 -4.60 -12.96 -15.50
N LEU A 119 -4.02 -12.76 -14.33
CA LEU A 119 -2.61 -12.48 -14.14
C LEU A 119 -1.88 -13.77 -13.75
N ASN A 120 -0.87 -14.13 -14.54
CA ASN A 120 0.06 -15.20 -14.18
C ASN A 120 1.22 -14.58 -13.39
N TYR A 121 1.53 -15.13 -12.23
CA TYR A 121 2.63 -14.65 -11.39
C TYR A 121 3.22 -15.78 -10.53
N CYS A 122 4.46 -15.60 -10.10
CA CYS A 122 5.08 -16.47 -9.11
C CYS A 122 4.98 -15.86 -7.71
N ASN A 123 4.78 -16.70 -6.70
CA ASN A 123 5.01 -16.27 -5.32
C ASN A 123 6.51 -16.22 -5.01
N THR A 124 6.88 -15.81 -3.79
CA THR A 124 8.28 -15.71 -3.36
C THR A 124 9.00 -17.06 -3.25
N LYS A 125 8.27 -18.18 -3.31
CA LYS A 125 8.81 -19.55 -3.35
C LYS A 125 8.98 -20.08 -4.79
N GLY A 126 8.66 -19.27 -5.80
CA GLY A 126 8.72 -19.66 -7.21
C GLY A 126 7.51 -20.49 -7.67
N GLU A 127 6.47 -20.66 -6.85
CA GLU A 127 5.26 -21.37 -7.24
C GLU A 127 4.40 -20.49 -8.15
N GLU A 128 3.95 -21.04 -9.26
CA GLU A 128 3.14 -20.34 -10.26
C GLU A 128 1.65 -20.30 -9.89
N PHE A 129 1.05 -19.14 -10.11
CA PHE A 129 -0.39 -18.92 -9.91
C PHE A 129 -0.97 -18.17 -11.10
N SER A 130 -2.24 -18.47 -11.38
CA SER A 130 -3.08 -17.68 -12.28
C SER A 130 -4.35 -17.27 -11.53
N LYS A 131 -4.60 -15.97 -11.42
CA LYS A 131 -5.76 -15.40 -10.69
C LYS A 131 -6.33 -14.21 -11.45
N ASN A 132 -7.63 -13.98 -11.30
CA ASN A 132 -8.28 -12.79 -11.87
C ASN A 132 -7.62 -11.50 -11.35
N PHE A 133 -7.29 -10.58 -12.25
CA PHE A 133 -6.51 -9.39 -11.96
C PHE A 133 -7.26 -8.39 -11.08
N GLY A 134 -8.55 -8.15 -11.35
CA GLY A 134 -9.40 -7.29 -10.54
C GLY A 134 -9.47 -7.72 -9.06
N HIS A 135 -9.58 -9.03 -8.81
CA HIS A 135 -9.55 -9.57 -7.44
C HIS A 135 -8.18 -9.39 -6.76
N LEU A 136 -7.08 -9.47 -7.51
CA LEU A 136 -5.75 -9.19 -6.95
C LEU A 136 -5.57 -7.69 -6.61
N LEU A 137 -6.11 -6.78 -7.43
CA LEU A 137 -6.15 -5.35 -7.12
C LEU A 137 -6.94 -5.09 -5.83
N GLN A 138 -8.13 -5.68 -5.71
CA GLN A 138 -8.93 -5.61 -4.49
C GLN A 138 -8.17 -6.15 -3.28
N HIS A 139 -7.48 -7.29 -3.43
CA HIS A 139 -6.65 -7.86 -2.37
C HIS A 139 -5.56 -6.89 -1.90
N MET A 140 -4.82 -6.28 -2.81
CA MET A 140 -3.77 -5.30 -2.46
C MET A 140 -4.35 -4.13 -1.65
N PHE A 141 -5.46 -3.54 -2.09
CA PHE A 141 -6.10 -2.45 -1.33
C PHE A 141 -6.59 -2.91 0.06
N ASN A 142 -7.21 -4.08 0.15
CA ASN A 142 -7.69 -4.63 1.42
C ASN A 142 -6.54 -5.00 2.37
N HIS A 143 -5.43 -5.50 1.84
CA HIS A 143 -4.20 -5.79 2.59
C HIS A 143 -3.65 -4.52 3.25
N GLN A 144 -3.56 -3.41 2.50
CA GLN A 144 -3.16 -2.13 3.07
C GLN A 144 -4.12 -1.67 4.17
N THR A 145 -5.44 -1.75 3.97
CA THR A 145 -6.43 -1.39 5.01
C THR A 145 -6.24 -2.21 6.29
N HIS A 146 -6.02 -3.52 6.17
CA HIS A 146 -5.78 -4.39 7.32
C HIS A 146 -4.55 -3.96 8.13
N HIS A 147 -3.40 -3.80 7.49
CA HIS A 147 -2.17 -3.45 8.19
C HIS A 147 -2.13 -2.01 8.69
N ARG A 148 -2.78 -1.07 7.99
CA ARG A 148 -2.95 0.29 8.52
C ARG A 148 -3.85 0.33 9.74
N GLY A 149 -4.82 -0.58 9.85
CA GLY A 149 -5.59 -0.76 11.09
C GLY A 149 -4.72 -1.17 12.28
N GLN A 150 -3.65 -1.94 12.04
CA GLN A 150 -2.67 -2.25 13.08
C GLN A 150 -1.88 -1.01 13.47
N VAL A 151 -1.34 -0.27 12.48
CA VAL A 151 -0.58 0.96 12.73
C VAL A 151 -1.42 2.01 13.45
N SER A 152 -2.66 2.24 13.02
CA SER A 152 -3.55 3.21 13.67
C SER A 152 -3.83 2.85 15.12
N THR A 153 -4.00 1.56 15.41
CA THR A 153 -4.16 1.07 16.78
C THR A 153 -2.91 1.36 17.62
N LEU A 154 -1.71 1.09 17.10
CA LEU A 154 -0.46 1.37 17.80
C LEU A 154 -0.26 2.88 18.07
N LEU A 155 -0.52 3.73 17.07
CA LEU A 155 -0.42 5.18 17.21
C LEU A 155 -1.42 5.71 18.25
N ASN A 156 -2.65 5.19 18.26
CA ASN A 156 -3.65 5.54 19.27
C ASN A 156 -3.24 5.08 20.68
N GLN A 157 -2.65 3.89 20.84
CA GLN A 157 -2.11 3.42 22.13
C GLN A 157 -0.97 4.30 22.66
N LEU A 158 -0.20 4.91 21.75
CA LEU A 158 0.81 5.92 22.06
C LEU A 158 0.22 7.31 22.35
N GLY A 159 -1.09 7.49 22.24
CA GLY A 159 -1.77 8.76 22.49
C GLY A 159 -1.79 9.71 21.29
N TYR A 160 -1.46 9.23 20.08
CA TYR A 160 -1.47 10.03 18.87
C TYR A 160 -2.74 9.80 18.04
N ASP A 161 -3.41 10.89 17.69
CA ASP A 161 -4.56 10.90 16.79
C ASP A 161 -4.09 11.00 15.33
N ILE A 162 -4.60 10.12 14.46
CA ILE A 162 -4.35 10.10 13.02
C ILE A 162 -5.45 10.79 12.20
N GLY A 163 -6.49 11.30 12.86
CA GLY A 163 -7.64 11.92 12.22
C GLY A 163 -8.62 10.90 11.62
N ALA A 164 -9.45 11.37 10.70
CA ALA A 164 -10.52 10.56 10.11
C ALA A 164 -9.95 9.39 9.28
N THR A 165 -10.51 8.19 9.50
CA THR A 165 -10.06 6.96 8.84
C THR A 165 -11.03 6.38 7.82
N ASP A 166 -12.24 6.94 7.74
CA ASP A 166 -13.31 6.40 6.90
C ASP A 166 -13.13 6.76 5.42
N LEU A 167 -13.34 5.76 4.55
CA LEU A 167 -13.37 5.94 3.09
C LEU A 167 -14.34 7.03 2.65
N LEU A 168 -15.41 7.23 3.43
CA LEU A 168 -16.45 8.25 3.20
C LEU A 168 -15.85 9.64 2.95
N MET A 169 -14.73 9.98 3.61
CA MET A 169 -14.06 11.27 3.47
C MET A 169 -13.53 11.54 2.04
N CYS A 170 -13.32 10.49 1.25
CA CYS A 170 -12.86 10.59 -0.13
C CYS A 170 -13.99 10.47 -1.17
N ILE A 171 -15.22 10.18 -0.74
CA ILE A 171 -16.36 10.04 -1.66
C ILE A 171 -16.87 11.44 -2.00
N PRO A 172 -16.82 11.89 -3.26
CA PRO A 172 -17.34 13.21 -3.62
C PRO A 172 -18.86 13.23 -3.49
N SER A 173 -19.41 14.41 -3.16
CA SER A 173 -20.85 14.64 -3.23
C SER A 173 -21.38 14.29 -4.62
N ASP A 174 -22.57 13.68 -4.67
CA ASP A 174 -23.24 13.38 -5.93
C ASP A 174 -23.69 14.69 -6.60
N PRO A 175 -23.16 15.06 -7.77
CA PRO A 175 -23.49 16.33 -8.42
C PRO A 175 -24.93 16.38 -8.95
N ARG A 176 -25.70 15.28 -8.83
CA ARG A 176 -27.11 15.21 -9.23
C ARG A 176 -28.07 15.69 -8.14
N ILE A 177 -27.57 15.98 -6.95
CA ILE A 177 -28.29 16.54 -5.80
C ILE A 177 -27.71 17.92 -5.50
#